data_AF-A0A960WTM7-F1
#
_entry.id   AF-A0A960WTM7-F1
#
_cell.length_a   1.000
_cell.length_b   1.000
_cell.length_c   1.000
_cell.angle_alpha   90.00
_cell.angle_beta   90.00
_cell.angle_gamma   90.00
#
_symmetry.space_group_name_H-M   'P 1'
#
loop_
_entity.id
_entity.type
_entity.pdbx_description
1 polymer ?
#
loop_
_entity_poly.entity_id
_entity_poly.type
_entity_poly.pdbx_seq_one_letter_code
_entity_poly.pdbx_strand_id
1 'polypeptide(L)'
;MPGSPEQQARETIDAQLAAAGWIVQDLDQLNLSASRGVAVREMQSQGGPADYLLFVDGKALGVVEAKKAGSTLSSVAEQSERYSHARNWIPQRWADPLSFTYESTGIETNFRDQRDPDSRSRPVFAFHRPEHLLELVQQADTLRARLAALPGARPLVTEPLRDCQVSAITGLETSLADNRPRALLQMATGSG
;
A
#
# COMPACT_ATOMS: atom_id res chain seq x y z
N MET A 1 23.15 -16.85 21.11
CA MET A 1 22.09 -17.58 20.39
C MET A 1 21.61 -16.68 19.27
N PRO A 2 21.49 -17.14 18.02
CA PRO A 2 20.80 -16.35 17.00
C PRO A 2 19.36 -16.05 17.48
N GLY A 3 18.84 -14.87 17.13
CA GLY A 3 17.47 -14.46 17.48
C GLY A 3 16.42 -15.40 16.90
N SER A 4 15.16 -15.26 17.32
CA SER A 4 14.07 -16.03 16.72
C SER A 4 13.92 -15.68 15.21
N PRO A 5 13.40 -16.57 14.36
CA PRO A 5 13.16 -16.25 12.95
C PRO A 5 12.32 -14.99 12.71
N GLU A 6 11.44 -14.67 13.66
CA GLU A 6 10.61 -13.46 13.65
C GLU A 6 11.43 -12.20 13.99
N GLN A 7 12.37 -12.30 14.93
CA GLN A 7 13.30 -11.21 15.24
C GLN A 7 14.21 -10.88 14.06
N GLN A 8 14.69 -11.90 13.34
CA GLN A 8 15.51 -11.69 12.14
C GLN A 8 14.72 -11.09 10.97
N ALA A 9 13.43 -11.45 10.85
CA ALA A 9 12.53 -10.79 9.91
C ALA A 9 12.35 -9.30 10.25
N ARG A 10 12.17 -8.95 11.54
CA ARG A 10 12.06 -7.55 12.00
C ARG A 10 13.32 -6.73 11.73
N GLU A 11 14.52 -7.27 11.99
CA GLU A 11 15.78 -6.59 11.64
C GLU A 11 15.87 -6.27 10.14
N THR A 12 15.39 -7.20 9.30
CA THR A 12 15.36 -7.01 7.85
C THR A 12 14.31 -5.96 7.44
N ILE A 13 13.12 -6.00 8.05
CA ILE A 13 12.05 -5.02 7.82
C ILE A 13 12.50 -3.62 8.24
N ASP A 14 13.18 -3.48 9.38
CA ASP A 14 13.74 -2.21 9.85
C ASP A 14 14.69 -1.61 8.82
N ALA A 15 15.60 -2.43 8.27
CA ALA A 15 16.54 -2.01 7.24
C ALA A 15 15.81 -1.60 5.95
N GLN A 16 14.77 -2.33 5.55
CA GLN A 16 13.97 -2.01 4.36
C GLN A 16 13.14 -0.73 4.53
N LEU A 17 12.54 -0.52 5.71
CA LEU A 17 11.85 0.72 6.06
C LEU A 17 12.83 1.90 6.08
N ALA A 18 13.99 1.75 6.71
CA ALA A 18 15.03 2.76 6.72
C ALA A 18 15.50 3.11 5.29
N ALA A 19 15.72 2.10 4.44
CA ALA A 19 16.08 2.29 3.03
C ALA A 19 14.98 3.00 2.23
N ALA A 20 13.71 2.83 2.61
CA ALA A 20 12.57 3.56 2.04
C ALA A 20 12.37 4.96 2.66
N GLY A 21 13.26 5.41 3.55
CA GLY A 21 13.25 6.76 4.12
C GLY A 21 12.45 6.92 5.41
N TRP A 22 12.08 5.81 6.06
CA TRP A 22 11.40 5.84 7.36
C TRP A 22 12.41 5.93 8.50
N ILE A 23 12.14 6.76 9.52
CA ILE A 23 12.81 6.64 10.81
C ILE A 23 12.06 5.60 11.63
N VAL A 24 12.72 4.48 11.93
CA VAL A 24 12.16 3.42 12.78
C VAL A 24 12.45 3.74 14.24
N GLN A 25 11.43 3.70 15.10
CA GLN A 25 11.52 4.03 16.52
C GLN A 25 10.77 3.01 17.36
N ASP A 26 11.23 2.79 18.59
CA ASP A 26 10.47 2.06 19.60
C ASP A 26 9.49 3.01 20.31
N LEU A 27 8.44 2.47 20.93
CA LEU A 27 7.39 3.26 21.57
C LEU A 27 7.90 4.14 22.73
N ASP A 28 8.94 3.71 23.43
CA ASP A 28 9.57 4.46 24.53
C ASP A 28 10.38 5.68 24.06
N GLN A 29 10.75 5.71 22.77
CA GLN A 29 11.51 6.78 22.11
C GLN A 29 10.64 7.60 21.15
N LEU A 30 9.32 7.50 21.28
CA LEU A 30 8.37 8.06 20.33
C LEU A 30 8.55 9.58 20.13
N ASN A 31 9.03 9.93 18.94
CA ASN A 31 9.09 11.28 18.42
C ASN A 31 8.55 11.30 16.98
N LEU A 32 7.25 11.56 16.87
CA LEU A 32 6.54 11.66 15.58
C LEU A 32 6.98 12.87 14.73
N SER A 33 7.75 13.80 15.29
CA SER A 33 8.31 14.96 14.59
C SER A 33 9.75 14.76 14.12
N ALA A 34 10.36 13.60 14.40
CA ALA A 34 11.76 13.31 14.06
C ALA A 34 12.02 13.29 12.54
N SER A 35 11.01 12.96 11.74
CA SER A 35 11.03 12.98 10.29
C SER A 35 9.61 13.12 9.76
N ARG A 36 9.49 13.41 8.46
CA ARG A 36 8.22 13.26 7.74
C ARG A 36 7.65 11.86 7.92
N GLY A 37 8.46 10.81 7.79
CA GLY A 37 8.04 9.42 7.93
C GLY A 37 8.61 8.75 9.17
N VAL A 38 7.75 8.28 10.05
CA VAL A 38 8.12 7.56 11.27
C VAL A 38 7.38 6.23 11.32
N ALA A 39 8.13 5.14 11.51
CA ALA A 39 7.60 3.80 11.73
C ALA A 39 7.83 3.42 13.20
N VAL A 40 6.76 3.19 13.95
CA VAL A 40 6.84 2.90 15.39
C VAL A 40 6.65 1.41 15.63
N ARG A 41 7.63 0.75 16.25
CA ARG A 41 7.61 -0.69 16.57
C ARG A 41 6.68 -1.00 17.74
N GLU A 42 6.24 -2.27 17.78
CA GLU A 42 5.68 -2.92 18.97
C GLU A 42 4.45 -2.24 19.58
N MET A 43 3.55 -1.72 18.75
CA MET A 43 2.27 -1.20 19.22
C MET A 43 1.34 -2.36 19.60
N GLN A 44 1.30 -2.71 20.89
CA GLN A 44 0.28 -3.61 21.43
C GLN A 44 -1.10 -2.93 21.29
N SER A 45 -1.89 -3.39 20.31
CA SER A 45 -3.31 -3.04 20.22
C SER A 45 -4.14 -4.13 20.91
N GLN A 46 -5.29 -3.77 21.49
CA GLN A 46 -6.21 -4.73 22.11
C GLN A 46 -6.82 -5.75 21.11
N GLY A 47 -6.64 -5.54 19.80
CA GLY A 47 -7.02 -6.48 18.74
C GLY A 47 -5.88 -7.40 18.26
N GLY A 48 -4.69 -7.32 18.87
CA GLY A 48 -3.47 -8.00 18.46
C GLY A 48 -2.37 -7.00 18.04
N PRO A 49 -1.08 -7.41 18.03
CA PRO A 49 0.02 -6.49 17.76
C PRO A 49 0.07 -6.10 16.27
N ALA A 50 0.09 -4.80 15.97
CA ALA A 50 0.83 -4.32 14.80
C ALA A 50 2.30 -4.39 15.16
N ASP A 51 3.12 -5.02 14.34
CA ASP A 51 4.56 -4.94 14.53
C ASP A 51 5.05 -3.52 14.29
N TYR A 52 4.43 -2.80 13.34
CA TYR A 52 4.72 -1.39 13.08
C TYR A 52 3.47 -0.57 12.80
N LEU A 53 3.44 0.67 13.30
CA LEU A 53 2.51 1.71 12.86
C LEU A 53 3.25 2.79 12.08
N LEU A 54 2.72 3.17 10.92
CA LEU A 54 3.30 4.13 10.00
C LEU A 54 2.64 5.50 10.13
N PHE A 55 3.46 6.51 10.42
CA PHE A 55 3.07 7.91 10.54
C PHE A 55 3.73 8.74 9.45
N VAL A 56 2.95 9.63 8.84
CA VAL A 56 3.46 10.68 7.95
C VAL A 56 2.98 12.04 8.41
N ASP A 57 3.90 12.99 8.54
CA ASP A 57 3.67 14.32 9.12
C ASP A 57 2.93 14.24 10.47
N GLY A 58 3.34 13.29 11.31
CA GLY A 58 2.79 13.05 12.65
C GLY A 58 1.41 12.40 12.71
N LYS A 59 0.81 12.02 11.57
CA LYS A 59 -0.50 11.35 11.51
C LYS A 59 -0.38 9.93 10.98
N ALA A 60 -1.10 8.99 11.58
CA ALA A 60 -1.07 7.60 11.12
C ALA A 60 -1.77 7.42 9.77
N LEU A 61 -1.23 6.55 8.92
CA LEU A 61 -1.84 6.18 7.63
C LEU A 61 -1.82 4.68 7.31
N GLY A 62 -1.06 3.87 8.06
CA GLY A 62 -0.99 2.44 7.78
C GLY A 62 -0.21 1.64 8.81
N VAL A 63 -0.18 0.33 8.62
CA VAL A 63 0.46 -0.63 9.52
C VAL A 63 1.32 -1.62 8.75
N VAL A 64 2.30 -2.21 9.42
CA VAL A 64 3.07 -3.36 8.93
C VAL A 64 2.92 -4.51 9.92
N GLU A 65 2.52 -5.68 9.42
CA GLU A 65 2.57 -6.94 10.16
C GLU A 65 3.77 -7.76 9.69
N ALA A 66 4.67 -8.06 10.63
CA ALA A 66 5.78 -8.97 10.42
C ALA A 66 5.29 -10.42 10.56
N LYS A 67 5.74 -11.28 9.66
CA LYS A 67 5.48 -12.72 9.71
C LYS A 67 6.81 -13.48 9.64
N LYS A 68 6.80 -14.73 10.09
CA LYS A 68 7.99 -15.61 10.01
C LYS A 68 8.27 -15.98 8.56
N ALA A 69 9.55 -16.05 8.18
CA ALA A 69 9.95 -16.54 6.87
C ALA A 69 9.34 -17.93 6.59
N GLY A 70 8.79 -18.13 5.38
CA GLY A 70 8.11 -19.36 4.98
C GLY A 70 6.63 -19.47 5.36
N SER A 71 6.05 -18.47 6.04
CA SER A 71 4.59 -18.41 6.22
C SER A 71 3.91 -17.84 4.97
N THR A 72 2.77 -18.41 4.57
CA THR A 72 1.93 -17.84 3.52
C THR A 72 1.39 -16.49 3.97
N LEU A 73 1.68 -15.44 3.22
CA LEU A 73 1.02 -14.14 3.36
C LEU A 73 -0.45 -14.31 2.89
N SER A 74 -1.34 -14.65 3.81
CA SER A 74 -2.76 -14.89 3.51
C SER A 74 -3.55 -13.59 3.62
N SER A 75 -4.53 -13.44 2.72
CA SER A 75 -5.37 -12.25 2.55
C SER A 75 -6.39 -12.03 3.67
N VAL A 76 -6.02 -12.17 4.95
CA VAL A 76 -6.99 -12.09 6.05
C VAL A 76 -7.42 -10.64 6.24
N ALA A 77 -8.62 -10.36 5.74
CA ALA A 77 -9.29 -9.08 5.73
C ALA A 77 -9.72 -8.55 7.14
N GLU A 78 -9.38 -9.26 8.22
CA GLU A 78 -9.86 -8.98 9.60
C GLU A 78 -8.96 -8.02 10.41
N GLN A 79 -8.20 -7.13 9.76
CA GLN A 79 -7.31 -6.20 10.47
C GLN A 79 -7.87 -4.78 10.59
N SER A 80 -8.82 -4.38 9.72
CA SER A 80 -9.37 -3.02 9.69
C SER A 80 -10.08 -2.65 11.00
N GLU A 81 -10.80 -3.59 11.62
CA GLU A 81 -11.49 -3.38 12.90
C GLU A 81 -10.53 -3.23 14.10
N ARG A 82 -9.34 -3.83 14.04
CA ARG A 82 -8.41 -3.91 15.19
C ARG A 82 -7.81 -2.55 15.53
N TYR A 83 -7.52 -1.72 14.54
CA TYR A 83 -6.94 -0.37 14.72
C TYR A 83 -8.00 0.73 14.86
N SER A 84 -9.27 0.45 14.62
CA SER A 84 -10.38 1.33 14.98
C SER A 84 -10.37 1.65 16.48
N HIS A 85 -10.00 0.67 17.31
CA HIS A 85 -9.89 0.81 18.77
C HIS A 85 -8.57 1.43 19.26
N ALA A 86 -7.57 1.57 18.39
CA ALA A 86 -6.33 2.30 18.68
C ALA A 86 -6.52 3.83 18.80
N ARG A 87 -7.77 4.30 18.77
CA ARG A 87 -8.17 5.72 18.79
C ARG A 87 -7.62 6.49 19.99
N ASN A 88 -7.43 5.82 21.13
CA ASN A 88 -6.98 6.48 22.36
C ASN A 88 -5.50 6.88 22.34
N TRP A 89 -4.68 6.30 21.46
CA TRP A 89 -3.22 6.53 21.42
C TRP A 89 -2.71 7.04 20.06
N ILE A 90 -3.55 7.04 19.03
CA ILE A 90 -3.28 7.67 17.73
C ILE A 90 -4.16 8.93 17.63
N PRO A 91 -3.69 10.09 18.12
CA PRO A 91 -4.53 11.27 18.21
C PRO A 91 -4.93 11.83 16.84
N GLN A 92 -4.12 11.60 15.80
CA GLN A 92 -4.39 12.08 14.44
C GLN A 92 -4.10 11.03 13.38
N ARG A 93 -5.00 10.94 12.40
CA ARG A 93 -4.96 9.97 11.30
C ARG A 93 -5.23 10.69 9.98
N TRP A 94 -4.63 10.21 8.90
CA TRP A 94 -4.98 10.65 7.54
C TRP A 94 -6.30 10.06 7.06
N ALA A 95 -6.66 8.88 7.56
CA ALA A 95 -7.92 8.20 7.28
C ALA A 95 -8.34 7.33 8.48
N ASP A 96 -9.64 7.11 8.64
CA ASP A 96 -10.23 6.19 9.63
C ASP A 96 -11.28 5.32 8.91
N PRO A 97 -11.04 4.00 8.73
CA PRO A 97 -9.87 3.23 9.15
C PRO A 97 -8.58 3.64 8.41
N LEU A 98 -7.42 3.20 8.91
CA LEU A 98 -6.12 3.45 8.27
C LEU A 98 -6.11 2.86 6.85
N SER A 99 -5.61 3.60 5.87
CA SER A 99 -5.75 3.21 4.46
C SER A 99 -4.83 2.06 4.06
N PHE A 100 -3.63 1.96 4.62
CA PHE A 100 -2.60 1.06 4.10
C PHE A 100 -2.25 -0.07 5.07
N THR A 101 -2.12 -1.28 4.53
CA THR A 101 -1.59 -2.42 5.28
C THR A 101 -0.45 -3.06 4.51
N TYR A 102 0.58 -3.47 5.24
CA TYR A 102 1.66 -4.29 4.74
C TYR A 102 1.72 -5.60 5.53
N GLU A 103 2.08 -6.67 4.84
CA GLU A 103 2.44 -7.94 5.44
C GLU A 103 3.82 -8.31 4.91
N SER A 104 4.80 -8.53 5.79
CA SER A 104 6.17 -8.78 5.36
C SER A 104 6.82 -9.91 6.15
N THR A 105 7.56 -10.77 5.45
CA THR A 105 8.46 -11.76 6.07
C THR A 105 9.90 -11.28 6.17
N GLY A 106 10.18 -10.04 5.75
CA GLY A 106 11.53 -9.53 5.48
C GLY A 106 12.10 -10.01 4.13
N ILE A 107 11.56 -11.07 3.53
CA ILE A 107 11.94 -11.55 2.19
C ILE A 107 10.91 -11.09 1.15
N GLU A 108 9.63 -11.29 1.47
CA GLU A 108 8.50 -10.91 0.62
C GLU A 108 7.66 -9.88 1.37
N THR A 109 7.16 -8.87 0.65
CA THR A 109 6.28 -7.84 1.20
C THR A 109 5.05 -7.69 0.33
N ASN A 110 3.89 -7.83 0.95
CA ASN A 110 2.60 -7.51 0.36
C ASN A 110 2.12 -6.14 0.84
N PHE A 111 1.40 -5.44 -0.03
CA PHE A 111 0.78 -4.16 0.23
C PHE A 111 -0.70 -4.19 -0.15
N ARG A 112 -1.53 -3.49 0.60
CA ARG A 112 -2.94 -3.29 0.30
C ARG A 112 -3.34 -1.85 0.60
N ASP A 113 -4.09 -1.24 -0.31
CA ASP A 113 -4.83 0.00 -0.07
C ASP A 113 -6.30 -0.38 0.17
N GLN A 114 -6.80 -0.14 1.38
CA GLN A 114 -8.16 -0.49 1.80
C GLN A 114 -9.23 0.36 1.12
N ARG A 115 -8.85 1.47 0.49
CA ARG A 115 -9.77 2.35 -0.23
C ARG A 115 -10.05 1.86 -1.67
N ASP A 116 -9.28 0.88 -2.16
CA ASP A 116 -9.52 0.29 -3.48
C ASP A 116 -10.91 -0.42 -3.51
N PRO A 117 -11.73 -0.27 -4.58
CA PRO A 117 -13.07 -0.87 -4.66
C PRO A 117 -13.09 -2.39 -4.43
N ASP A 118 -12.11 -3.10 -5.00
CA ASP A 118 -11.84 -4.51 -4.77
C ASP A 118 -10.48 -4.69 -4.08
N SER A 119 -10.37 -4.19 -2.85
CA SER A 119 -9.10 -4.15 -2.11
C SER A 119 -8.47 -5.55 -1.96
N ARG A 120 -7.27 -5.72 -2.53
CA ARG A 120 -6.50 -6.96 -2.50
C ARG A 120 -5.04 -6.69 -2.15
N SER A 121 -4.47 -7.59 -1.36
CA SER A 121 -3.02 -7.62 -1.11
C SER A 121 -2.30 -7.95 -2.42
N ARG A 122 -1.20 -7.24 -2.69
CA ARG A 122 -0.34 -7.45 -3.86
C ARG A 122 1.14 -7.39 -3.46
N PRO A 123 2.03 -8.16 -4.11
CA PRO A 123 3.44 -8.08 -3.83
C PRO A 123 3.99 -6.71 -4.24
N VAL A 124 4.88 -6.17 -3.42
CA VAL A 124 5.68 -4.98 -3.72
C VAL A 124 7.15 -5.30 -3.54
N PHE A 125 7.99 -4.72 -4.40
CA PHE A 125 9.43 -4.94 -4.34
C PHE A 125 10.06 -4.30 -3.09
N ALA A 126 9.53 -3.15 -2.65
CA ALA A 126 10.00 -2.42 -1.49
C ALA A 126 8.84 -1.69 -0.81
N PHE A 127 9.03 -1.31 0.46
CA PHE A 127 8.12 -0.39 1.13
C PHE A 127 8.05 0.93 0.36
N HIS A 128 6.85 1.52 0.30
CA HIS A 128 6.69 2.83 -0.29
C HIS A 128 7.34 3.89 0.61
N ARG A 129 7.85 4.96 -0.03
CA ARG A 129 8.36 6.14 0.67
C ARG A 129 7.23 6.88 1.40
N PRO A 130 7.52 7.57 2.53
CA PRO A 130 6.54 8.38 3.25
C PRO A 130 5.81 9.39 2.37
N GLU A 131 6.55 10.11 1.51
CA GLU A 131 6.00 11.12 0.61
C GLU A 131 4.96 10.52 -0.35
N HIS A 132 5.24 9.32 -0.87
CA HIS A 132 4.35 8.68 -1.82
C HIS A 132 3.06 8.19 -1.14
N LEU A 133 3.14 7.62 0.07
CA LEU A 133 1.92 7.25 0.80
C LEU A 133 1.07 8.47 1.17
N LEU A 134 1.70 9.61 1.44
CA LEU A 134 0.99 10.88 1.66
C LEU A 134 0.24 11.33 0.41
N GLU A 135 0.90 11.33 -0.75
CA GLU A 135 0.27 11.65 -2.03
C GLU A 135 -0.93 10.72 -2.30
N LEU A 136 -0.78 9.42 -2.03
CA LEU A 136 -1.86 8.46 -2.23
C LEU A 136 -3.03 8.70 -1.27
N VAL A 137 -2.79 8.97 0.02
CA VAL A 137 -3.87 9.13 1.00
C VAL A 137 -4.67 10.42 0.79
N GLN A 138 -4.04 11.45 0.24
CA GLN A 138 -4.67 12.75 -0.04
C GLN A 138 -5.49 12.76 -1.35
N GLN A 139 -5.31 11.78 -2.24
CA GLN A 139 -6.16 11.64 -3.41
C GLN A 139 -7.57 11.25 -3.00
N ALA A 140 -8.57 11.92 -3.60
CA ALA A 140 -9.99 11.62 -3.38
C ALA A 140 -10.32 10.17 -3.78
N ASP A 141 -9.79 9.72 -4.91
CA ASP A 141 -9.98 8.38 -5.44
C ASP A 141 -8.64 7.66 -5.61
N THR A 142 -8.60 6.38 -5.25
CA THR A 142 -7.40 5.56 -5.50
C THR A 142 -7.14 5.41 -7.00
N LEU A 143 -5.91 5.04 -7.36
CA LEU A 143 -5.60 4.70 -8.76
C LEU A 143 -6.53 3.59 -9.28
N ARG A 144 -6.89 2.62 -8.43
CA ARG A 144 -7.77 1.51 -8.83
C ARG A 144 -9.18 2.01 -9.14
N ALA A 145 -9.75 2.87 -8.29
CA ALA A 145 -11.04 3.49 -8.53
C ALA A 145 -11.04 4.33 -9.81
N ARG A 146 -9.98 5.14 -10.03
CA ARG A 146 -9.84 5.95 -11.24
C ARG A 146 -9.72 5.12 -12.52
N LEU A 147 -9.00 3.99 -12.47
CA LEU A 147 -8.89 3.07 -13.61
C LEU A 147 -10.21 2.33 -13.88
N ALA A 148 -10.93 1.90 -12.84
CA ALA A 148 -12.24 1.28 -12.97
C ALA A 148 -13.26 2.22 -13.62
N ALA A 149 -13.22 3.51 -13.26
CA ALA A 149 -14.11 4.51 -13.83
C ALA A 149 -13.64 5.04 -15.20
N LEU A 150 -12.40 4.75 -15.62
CA LEU A 150 -11.77 5.38 -16.80
C LEU A 150 -12.62 5.33 -18.07
N PRO A 151 -13.18 4.16 -18.49
CA PRO A 151 -13.95 4.06 -19.72
C PRO A 151 -15.20 4.97 -19.76
N GLY A 152 -15.79 5.27 -18.60
CA GLY A 152 -16.99 6.11 -18.48
C GLY A 152 -16.70 7.57 -18.09
N ALA A 153 -15.69 7.79 -17.26
CA ALA A 153 -15.39 9.11 -16.70
C ALA A 153 -14.62 10.02 -17.69
N ARG A 154 -13.90 9.43 -18.64
CA ARG A 154 -13.13 10.18 -19.65
C ARG A 154 -13.28 9.52 -21.02
N PRO A 155 -14.40 9.77 -21.73
CA PRO A 155 -14.61 9.20 -23.05
C PRO A 155 -13.46 9.55 -23.99
N LEU A 156 -12.95 8.53 -24.70
CA LEU A 156 -11.90 8.71 -25.70
C LEU A 156 -12.39 9.65 -26.80
N VAL A 157 -11.61 10.69 -27.08
CA VAL A 157 -11.82 11.51 -28.29
C VAL A 157 -11.35 10.69 -29.48
N THR A 158 -12.29 10.23 -30.30
CA THR A 158 -12.02 9.31 -31.41
C THR A 158 -11.47 10.00 -32.65
N GLU A 159 -11.59 11.32 -32.78
CA GLU A 159 -11.02 12.06 -33.91
C GLU A 159 -9.72 12.75 -33.48
N PRO A 160 -8.60 12.61 -34.21
CA PRO A 160 -8.44 12.02 -35.54
C PRO A 160 -7.93 10.55 -35.53
N LEU A 161 -8.31 9.74 -34.54
CA LEU A 161 -7.82 8.38 -34.39
C LEU A 161 -8.40 7.44 -35.45
N ARG A 162 -7.59 6.49 -35.91
CA ARG A 162 -8.04 5.38 -36.76
C ARG A 162 -8.73 4.31 -35.91
N ASP A 163 -9.60 3.51 -36.54
CA ASP A 163 -10.32 2.42 -35.87
C ASP A 163 -9.40 1.46 -35.10
N CYS A 164 -8.22 1.13 -35.65
CA CYS A 164 -7.25 0.29 -34.97
C CYS A 164 -6.70 0.94 -33.67
N GLN A 165 -6.53 2.26 -33.65
CA GLN A 165 -6.08 3.00 -32.48
C GLN A 165 -7.20 3.12 -31.45
N VAL A 166 -8.43 3.39 -31.89
CA VAL A 166 -9.62 3.40 -31.01
C VAL A 166 -9.79 2.03 -30.35
N SER A 167 -9.71 0.94 -31.12
CA SER A 167 -9.83 -0.43 -30.59
C SER A 167 -8.69 -0.77 -29.61
N ALA A 168 -7.46 -0.36 -29.90
CA ALA A 168 -6.32 -0.59 -29.02
C ALA A 168 -6.47 0.15 -27.68
N ILE A 169 -6.85 1.42 -27.72
CA ILE A 169 -7.01 2.26 -26.53
C ILE A 169 -8.19 1.76 -25.69
N THR A 170 -9.37 1.60 -26.29
CA THR A 170 -10.57 1.15 -25.56
C THR A 170 -10.38 -0.25 -24.97
N GLY A 171 -9.72 -1.17 -25.69
CA GLY A 171 -9.36 -2.48 -25.18
C GLY A 171 -8.42 -2.42 -23.97
N LEU A 172 -7.44 -1.50 -23.99
CA LEU A 172 -6.55 -1.27 -22.85
C LEU A 172 -7.31 -0.67 -21.66
N GLU A 173 -8.17 0.33 -21.90
CA GLU A 173 -9.00 0.95 -20.85
C GLU A 173 -9.92 -0.07 -20.18
N THR A 174 -10.59 -0.93 -20.96
CA THR A 174 -11.39 -2.04 -20.42
C THR A 174 -10.52 -3.02 -19.62
N SER A 175 -9.35 -3.41 -20.13
CA SER A 175 -8.43 -4.29 -19.40
C SER A 175 -7.99 -3.70 -18.06
N LEU A 176 -7.69 -2.40 -18.02
CA LEU A 176 -7.29 -1.70 -16.80
C LEU A 176 -8.46 -1.56 -15.81
N ALA A 177 -9.66 -1.28 -16.32
CA ALA A 177 -10.89 -1.20 -15.52
C ALA A 177 -11.23 -2.55 -14.88
N ASP A 178 -11.06 -3.65 -15.62
CA ASP A 178 -11.21 -5.04 -15.15
C ASP A 178 -10.09 -5.50 -14.21
N ASN A 179 -9.17 -4.61 -13.83
CA ASN A 179 -8.02 -4.91 -12.99
C ASN A 179 -7.15 -6.04 -13.56
N ARG A 180 -6.94 -6.06 -14.88
CA ARG A 180 -5.98 -6.93 -15.56
C ARG A 180 -4.68 -6.14 -15.80
N PRO A 181 -3.68 -6.24 -14.90
CA PRO A 181 -2.48 -5.40 -14.94
C PRO A 181 -1.53 -5.74 -16.09
N ARG A 182 -1.76 -6.85 -16.79
CA ARG A 182 -0.94 -7.32 -17.92
C ARG A 182 -1.82 -7.37 -19.15
N ALA A 183 -1.55 -6.49 -20.10
CA ALA A 183 -2.18 -6.46 -21.41
C ALA A 183 -1.09 -6.52 -22.49
N LEU A 184 -1.41 -7.12 -23.64
CA LEU A 184 -0.56 -7.14 -24.82
C LEU A 184 -1.32 -6.46 -25.96
N LEU A 185 -0.74 -5.40 -26.51
CA LEU A 185 -1.20 -4.78 -27.74
C LEU A 185 -0.32 -5.26 -28.89
N GLN A 186 -0.92 -5.91 -29.88
CA GLN A 186 -0.22 -6.34 -31.09
C GLN A 186 -0.76 -5.53 -32.27
N MET A 187 0.10 -4.67 -32.81
CA MET A 187 -0.24 -3.80 -33.93
C MET A 187 0.89 -3.81 -34.95
N ALA A 188 0.56 -3.65 -36.23
CA ALA A 188 1.57 -3.60 -37.30
C ALA A 188 2.43 -2.33 -37.18
N THR A 189 3.72 -2.40 -37.51
CA THR A 189 4.60 -1.22 -37.52
C THR A 189 4.02 -0.13 -38.45
N GLY A 190 3.97 1.12 -37.98
CA GLY A 190 3.38 2.25 -38.72
C GLY A 190 1.87 2.45 -38.55
N SER A 191 1.20 1.60 -37.76
CA SER A 191 -0.25 1.69 -37.49
C SER A 191 -0.67 2.73 -36.45
N GLY A 192 0.27 3.55 -35.96
CA GLY A 192 -0.01 4.76 -35.18
C GLY A 192 0.60 4.74 -33.80
#